data_AF-A0A853HUU6-F1
#
_entry.id   AF-A0A853HUU6-F1
#
_cell.length_a   1.000
_cell.length_b   1.000
_cell.length_c   1.000
_cell.angle_alpha   90.00
_cell.angle_beta   90.00
_cell.angle_gamma   90.00
#
_symmetry.space_group_name_H-M   'P 1'
#
loop_
_entity.id
_entity.type
_entity.pdbx_description
1 polymer ?
#
loop_
_entity_poly.entity_id
_entity_poly.type
_entity_poly.pdbx_seq_one_letter_code
_entity_poly.pdbx_strand_id
1 'polypeptide(L)'
;MDFSIYKKEQNVIISLKEHFDAKVSRKLKYIFDQLANKITDDVLVNLRPVLFMDSTGIGTIIHMHKILKAKQKRIFIIGAEGQPLGLLTMLKVNRVIPCLQTMDDYQIHYASTPPQLKPSGSITKSQKPKQAQESTSQDQQQATSTDEEETQNKESKKVTDQREDNIEDLI
;
A
#
# COMPACT_ATOMS: atom_id res chain seq x y z
N MET A 1 -1.64 0.34 -19.86
CA MET A 1 -2.11 0.70 -18.50
C MET A 1 -1.40 -0.17 -17.49
N ASP A 2 -0.83 0.41 -16.44
CA ASP A 2 -0.03 -0.30 -15.42
C ASP A 2 -0.90 -1.03 -14.37
N PHE A 3 -2.18 -0.67 -14.26
CA PHE A 3 -3.22 -1.31 -13.45
C PHE A 3 -4.61 -1.00 -14.02
N SER A 4 -5.64 -1.64 -13.48
CA SER A 4 -7.05 -1.22 -13.61
C SER A 4 -7.71 -1.16 -12.23
N ILE A 5 -8.77 -0.36 -12.12
CA ILE A 5 -9.67 -0.32 -10.96
C ILE A 5 -11.08 -0.61 -11.48
N TYR A 6 -11.86 -1.44 -10.79
CA TYR A 6 -13.25 -1.73 -11.13
C TYR A 6 -14.03 -2.23 -9.92
N LYS A 7 -15.34 -1.99 -9.90
CA LYS A 7 -16.25 -2.49 -8.87
C LYS A 7 -16.84 -3.84 -9.27
N LYS A 8 -16.89 -4.79 -8.33
CA LYS A 8 -17.55 -6.10 -8.47
C LYS A 8 -18.33 -6.42 -7.20
N GLU A 9 -19.63 -6.60 -7.33
CA GLU A 9 -20.56 -6.77 -6.19
C GLU A 9 -20.41 -5.60 -5.20
N GLN A 10 -19.97 -5.86 -3.97
CA GLN A 10 -19.78 -4.86 -2.90
C GLN A 10 -18.28 -4.64 -2.60
N ASN A 11 -17.45 -4.62 -3.66
CA ASN A 11 -15.99 -4.58 -3.56
C ASN A 11 -15.38 -3.71 -4.66
N VAL A 12 -14.40 -2.88 -4.30
CA VAL A 12 -13.55 -2.16 -5.27
C VAL A 12 -12.27 -2.98 -5.48
N ILE A 13 -12.06 -3.49 -6.69
CA ILE A 13 -10.91 -4.31 -7.05
C ILE A 13 -9.87 -3.44 -7.77
N ILE A 14 -8.64 -3.45 -7.25
CA ILE A 14 -7.47 -2.81 -7.84
C ILE A 14 -6.60 -3.93 -8.41
N SER A 15 -6.57 -4.10 -9.72
CA SER A 15 -5.75 -5.12 -10.38
C SER A 15 -4.50 -4.50 -10.98
N LEU A 16 -3.37 -4.74 -10.32
CA LEU A 16 -2.04 -4.34 -10.78
C LEU A 16 -1.55 -5.25 -11.93
N LYS A 17 -0.42 -4.92 -12.55
CA LYS A 17 0.26 -5.75 -13.57
C LYS A 17 1.77 -5.65 -13.41
N GLU A 18 2.46 -6.79 -13.46
CA GLU A 18 3.91 -7.00 -13.56
C GLU A 18 4.76 -6.35 -12.45
N HIS A 19 4.75 -5.03 -12.31
CA HIS A 19 5.56 -4.27 -11.37
C HIS A 19 4.70 -3.37 -10.49
N PHE A 20 4.86 -3.45 -9.17
CA PHE A 20 4.35 -2.49 -8.21
C PHE A 20 5.52 -1.65 -7.67
N ASP A 21 5.92 -0.66 -8.46
CA ASP A 21 7.08 0.22 -8.24
C ASP A 21 6.68 1.65 -7.84
N ALA A 22 7.64 2.56 -7.79
CA ALA A 22 7.41 3.99 -7.55
C ALA A 22 6.59 4.72 -8.66
N LYS A 23 6.60 4.27 -9.92
CA LYS A 23 5.79 4.85 -11.01
C LYS A 23 4.31 4.51 -10.81
N VAL A 24 4.02 3.24 -10.57
CA VAL A 24 2.67 2.71 -10.30
C VAL A 24 2.14 3.25 -8.98
N SER A 25 2.97 3.24 -7.93
CA SER A 25 2.64 3.80 -6.61
C SER A 25 2.18 5.26 -6.65
N ARG A 26 2.85 6.13 -7.41
CA ARG A 26 2.48 7.55 -7.52
C ARG A 26 1.12 7.73 -8.19
N LYS A 27 0.87 7.03 -9.30
CA LYS A 27 -0.44 7.04 -10.00
C LYS A 27 -1.55 6.50 -9.11
N LEU A 28 -1.31 5.37 -8.45
CA LEU A 28 -2.31 4.70 -7.63
C LEU A 28 -2.65 5.53 -6.39
N LYS A 29 -1.67 6.15 -5.71
CA LYS A 29 -1.92 7.10 -4.62
C LYS A 29 -2.78 8.27 -5.08
N TYR A 30 -2.40 8.95 -6.17
CA TYR A 30 -3.14 10.10 -6.69
C TYR A 30 -4.60 9.77 -6.98
N ILE A 31 -4.87 8.68 -7.72
CA ILE A 31 -6.24 8.24 -8.00
C ILE A 31 -6.94 7.86 -6.68
N PHE A 32 -6.33 7.00 -5.86
CA PHE A 32 -6.93 6.51 -4.62
C PHE A 32 -7.31 7.64 -3.66
N ASP A 33 -6.48 8.68 -3.52
CA ASP A 33 -6.76 9.81 -2.62
C ASP A 33 -7.95 10.66 -3.12
N GLN A 34 -8.12 10.82 -4.45
CA GLN A 34 -9.32 11.42 -5.05
C GLN A 34 -10.57 10.54 -4.83
N LEU A 35 -10.44 9.23 -5.02
CA LEU A 35 -11.56 8.29 -4.86
C LEU A 35 -11.92 8.01 -3.39
N ALA A 36 -10.99 8.25 -2.45
CA ALA A 36 -11.09 7.80 -1.07
C ALA A 36 -12.39 8.20 -0.36
N ASN A 37 -12.97 9.34 -0.70
CA ASN A 37 -14.22 9.83 -0.11
C ASN A 37 -15.48 9.20 -0.73
N LYS A 38 -15.38 8.61 -1.92
CA LYS A 38 -16.43 7.86 -2.62
C LYS A 38 -16.44 6.36 -2.26
N ILE A 39 -15.30 5.79 -1.83
CA ILE A 39 -15.20 4.37 -1.47
C ILE A 39 -16.06 4.06 -0.24
N THR A 40 -17.20 3.41 -0.48
CA THR A 40 -18.15 2.88 0.52
C THR A 40 -17.98 1.38 0.76
N ASP A 41 -17.19 0.70 -0.06
CA ASP A 41 -16.97 -0.75 -0.06
C ASP A 41 -15.59 -1.14 0.52
N ASP A 42 -15.32 -2.45 0.61
CA ASP A 42 -13.98 -2.97 0.88
C ASP A 42 -13.12 -3.01 -0.39
N VAL A 43 -11.80 -2.92 -0.19
CA VAL A 43 -10.82 -2.82 -1.31
C VAL A 43 -9.98 -4.09 -1.43
N LEU A 44 -9.95 -4.69 -2.62
CA LEU A 44 -9.20 -5.91 -2.92
C LEU A 44 -8.07 -5.58 -3.90
N VAL A 45 -6.82 -5.69 -3.45
CA VAL A 45 -5.62 -5.46 -4.27
C VAL A 45 -5.17 -6.80 -4.85
N ASN A 46 -5.45 -7.03 -6.14
CA ASN A 46 -5.01 -8.22 -6.85
C ASN A 46 -3.54 -8.09 -7.26
N LEU A 47 -2.69 -8.95 -6.69
CA LEU A 47 -1.25 -9.02 -6.95
C LEU A 47 -0.84 -10.26 -7.75
N ARG A 48 -1.77 -11.14 -8.16
CA ARG A 48 -1.44 -12.35 -8.93
C ARG A 48 -0.60 -12.13 -10.20
N PRO A 49 -0.82 -11.07 -11.01
CA PRO A 49 0.03 -10.80 -12.17
C PRO A 49 1.28 -9.94 -11.84
N VAL A 50 1.58 -9.69 -10.56
CA VAL A 50 2.73 -8.86 -10.13
C VAL A 50 3.91 -9.76 -9.79
N LEU A 51 5.00 -9.59 -10.54
CA LEU A 51 6.25 -10.33 -10.41
C LEU A 51 7.25 -9.62 -9.49
N PHE A 52 7.14 -8.29 -9.37
CA PHE A 52 8.05 -7.44 -8.60
C PHE A 52 7.32 -6.34 -7.83
N MET A 53 7.73 -6.11 -6.59
CA MET A 53 7.26 -5.03 -5.70
C MET A 53 8.46 -4.38 -5.00
N ASP A 54 8.46 -3.05 -4.90
CA ASP A 54 9.45 -2.29 -4.13
C ASP A 54 8.91 -1.80 -2.76
N SER A 55 9.75 -1.08 -2.01
CA SER A 55 9.33 -0.42 -0.77
C SER A 55 8.26 0.65 -0.98
N THR A 56 8.18 1.26 -2.18
CA THR A 56 7.14 2.22 -2.55
C THR A 56 5.77 1.55 -2.71
N GLY A 57 5.72 0.35 -3.28
CA GLY A 57 4.50 -0.46 -3.40
C GLY A 57 3.95 -0.85 -2.03
N ILE A 58 4.82 -1.30 -1.12
CA ILE A 58 4.48 -1.51 0.29
C ILE A 58 3.96 -0.21 0.94
N GLY A 59 4.66 0.92 0.74
CA GLY A 59 4.25 2.25 1.21
C GLY A 59 2.94 2.79 0.60
N THR A 60 2.49 2.19 -0.51
CA THR A 60 1.18 2.46 -1.13
C THR A 60 0.09 1.60 -0.51
N ILE A 61 0.34 0.31 -0.30
CA ILE A 61 -0.56 -0.61 0.41
C ILE A 61 -0.85 -0.10 1.84
N ILE A 62 0.19 0.28 2.60
CA ILE A 62 0.03 0.81 3.97
C ILE A 62 -0.72 2.16 4.00
N HIS A 63 -0.58 2.98 2.96
CA HIS A 63 -1.31 4.24 2.81
C HIS A 63 -2.81 4.01 2.59
N MET A 64 -3.16 3.15 1.62
CA MET A 64 -4.55 2.77 1.37
C MET A 64 -5.20 2.14 2.62
N HIS A 65 -4.48 1.26 3.33
CA HIS A 65 -4.93 0.68 4.60
C HIS A 65 -5.27 1.75 5.65
N LYS A 66 -4.41 2.76 5.85
CA LYS A 66 -4.65 3.83 6.83
C LYS A 66 -5.93 4.61 6.53
N ILE A 67 -6.17 4.95 5.26
CA ILE A 67 -7.34 5.71 4.81
C ILE A 67 -8.62 4.87 4.98
N LEU A 68 -8.62 3.61 4.54
CA LEU A 68 -9.78 2.73 4.64
C LEU A 68 -10.13 2.42 6.10
N LYS A 69 -9.12 2.16 6.95
CA LYS A 69 -9.30 1.94 8.38
C LYS A 69 -9.93 3.14 9.09
N ALA A 70 -9.57 4.36 8.70
CA ALA A 70 -10.20 5.58 9.22
C ALA A 70 -11.69 5.70 8.83
N LYS A 71 -12.13 5.00 7.78
CA LYS A 71 -13.51 4.94 7.27
C LYS A 71 -14.23 3.63 7.62
N GLN A 72 -13.66 2.83 8.53
CA GLN A 72 -14.16 1.51 8.93
C GLN A 72 -14.30 0.52 7.75
N LYS A 73 -13.51 0.71 6.68
CA LYS A 73 -13.38 -0.19 5.54
C LYS A 73 -12.11 -1.03 5.64
N ARG A 74 -12.14 -2.20 5.03
CA ARG A 74 -11.05 -3.18 5.04
C ARG A 74 -10.30 -3.14 3.71
N ILE A 75 -9.09 -3.66 3.75
CA ILE A 75 -8.26 -3.89 2.57
C ILE A 75 -7.70 -5.30 2.61
N PHE A 76 -7.70 -5.96 1.46
CA PHE A 76 -7.26 -7.34 1.28
C PHE A 76 -6.25 -7.41 0.13
N ILE A 77 -5.30 -8.32 0.23
CA ILE A 77 -4.34 -8.63 -0.83
C ILE A 77 -4.70 -10.00 -1.38
N ILE A 78 -4.90 -10.11 -2.70
CA ILE A 78 -5.34 -11.34 -3.36
C ILE A 78 -4.23 -11.86 -4.30
N GLY A 79 -3.90 -13.15 -4.18
CA GLY A 79 -2.98 -13.85 -5.08
C GLY A 79 -1.54 -13.35 -5.02
N ALA A 80 -1.09 -12.83 -3.88
CA ALA A 80 0.32 -12.47 -3.73
C ALA A 80 1.18 -13.75 -3.68
N GLU A 81 2.11 -13.87 -4.61
CA GLU A 81 3.07 -14.97 -4.72
C GLU A 81 4.51 -14.42 -4.81
N GLY A 82 5.51 -15.31 -4.93
CA GLY A 82 6.89 -14.96 -5.27
C GLY A 82 7.53 -13.83 -4.42
N GLN A 83 8.18 -12.88 -5.11
CA GLN A 83 8.88 -11.76 -4.48
C GLN A 83 7.92 -10.82 -3.72
N PRO A 84 6.73 -10.42 -4.24
CA PRO A 84 5.76 -9.65 -3.48
C PRO A 84 5.31 -10.34 -2.18
N LEU A 85 5.00 -11.65 -2.20
CA LEU A 85 4.61 -12.38 -0.99
C LEU A 85 5.76 -12.46 0.03
N GLY A 86 6.99 -12.70 -0.44
CA GLY A 86 8.19 -12.69 0.39
C GLY A 86 8.39 -11.35 1.09
N LEU A 87 8.27 -10.23 0.35
CA LEU A 87 8.41 -8.88 0.89
C LEU A 87 7.30 -8.54 1.90
N LEU A 88 6.04 -8.83 1.58
CA LEU A 88 4.88 -8.66 2.47
C LEU A 88 5.02 -9.47 3.78
N THR A 89 5.60 -10.68 3.70
CA THR A 89 5.80 -11.58 4.84
C THR A 89 6.98 -11.14 5.70
N MET A 90 8.12 -10.78 5.09
CA MET A 90 9.32 -10.28 5.77
C MET A 90 9.00 -9.00 6.57
N LEU A 91 8.26 -8.08 5.95
CA LEU A 91 7.81 -6.83 6.58
C LEU A 91 6.57 -7.01 7.48
N LYS A 92 6.06 -8.25 7.64
CA LYS A 92 4.91 -8.62 8.50
C LYS A 92 3.61 -7.90 8.15
N VAL A 93 3.49 -7.38 6.93
CA VAL A 93 2.28 -6.70 6.41
C VAL A 93 1.09 -7.66 6.44
N ASN A 94 1.33 -8.94 6.15
CA ASN A 94 0.37 -10.03 6.22
C ASN A 94 -0.26 -10.26 7.62
N ARG A 95 0.27 -9.64 8.69
CA ARG A 95 -0.33 -9.65 10.04
C ARG A 95 -1.33 -8.53 10.29
N VAL A 96 -1.38 -7.53 9.40
CA VAL A 96 -2.20 -6.30 9.53
C VAL A 96 -3.21 -6.18 8.38
N ILE A 97 -2.83 -6.66 7.21
CA ILE A 97 -3.63 -6.72 5.98
C ILE A 97 -3.69 -8.20 5.58
N PRO A 98 -4.88 -8.83 5.52
CA PRO A 98 -4.97 -10.24 5.14
C PRO A 98 -4.51 -10.45 3.70
N CYS A 99 -3.59 -11.41 3.52
CA CYS A 99 -3.21 -11.94 2.22
C CYS A 99 -3.95 -13.26 1.99
N LEU A 100 -4.72 -13.33 0.89
CA LEU A 100 -5.53 -14.47 0.47
C LEU A 100 -5.00 -14.97 -0.88
N GLN A 101 -5.23 -16.22 -1.24
CA GLN A 101 -4.77 -16.77 -2.52
C GLN A 101 -5.78 -16.55 -3.64
N THR A 102 -7.08 -16.62 -3.33
CA THR A 102 -8.17 -16.50 -4.32
C THR A 102 -9.22 -15.45 -3.92
N MET A 103 -10.09 -15.11 -4.88
CA MET A 103 -11.30 -14.32 -4.61
C MET A 103 -12.37 -15.15 -3.86
N ASP A 104 -12.30 -16.47 -3.95
CA ASP A 104 -13.25 -17.38 -3.31
C ASP A 104 -12.95 -17.48 -1.81
N ASP A 105 -11.66 -17.49 -1.42
CA ASP A 105 -11.19 -17.33 -0.04
C ASP A 105 -11.80 -16.07 0.61
N TYR A 106 -11.86 -14.97 -0.16
CA TYR A 106 -12.46 -13.72 0.29
C TYR A 106 -13.97 -13.85 0.48
N GLN A 107 -14.66 -14.45 -0.49
CA GLN A 107 -16.11 -14.63 -0.45
C GLN A 107 -16.54 -15.53 0.73
N ILE A 108 -15.80 -16.61 0.99
CA ILE A 108 -16.08 -17.58 2.06
C ILE A 108 -15.85 -16.96 3.45
N HIS A 109 -14.82 -16.11 3.62
CA HIS A 109 -14.39 -15.66 4.95
C HIS A 109 -14.73 -14.21 5.32
N TYR A 110 -15.01 -13.33 4.35
CA TYR A 110 -15.08 -11.87 4.62
C TYR A 110 -16.28 -11.15 4.00
N ALA A 111 -16.75 -11.55 2.81
CA ALA A 111 -17.83 -10.82 2.12
C ALA A 111 -19.15 -10.76 2.91
N SER A 112 -19.48 -11.80 3.67
CA SER A 112 -20.66 -11.87 4.55
C SER A 112 -20.43 -11.35 5.98
N THR A 113 -19.19 -10.98 6.32
CA THR A 113 -18.80 -10.56 7.68
C THR A 113 -18.64 -9.04 7.73
N PRO A 114 -19.37 -8.29 8.59
CA PRO A 114 -19.17 -6.85 8.77
C PRO A 114 -17.74 -6.46 9.21
N PRO A 115 -17.36 -5.17 9.22
CA PRO A 115 -16.01 -4.69 9.60
C PRO A 115 -15.61 -4.87 11.08
N GLN A 116 -15.59 -6.11 11.57
CA GLN A 116 -15.19 -6.47 12.93
C GLN A 116 -13.68 -6.34 13.11
N LEU A 117 -13.26 -5.17 13.61
CA LEU A 117 -11.90 -4.89 14.08
C LEU A 117 -11.56 -5.77 15.29
N LYS A 118 -10.93 -6.94 15.04
CA LYS A 118 -10.42 -7.80 16.11
C LYS A 118 -9.42 -7.01 16.97
N PRO A 119 -9.59 -6.91 18.31
CA PRO A 119 -8.61 -6.29 19.17
C PRO A 119 -7.33 -7.11 19.23
N SER A 120 -6.18 -6.45 19.31
CA SER A 120 -4.88 -7.12 19.41
C SER A 120 -4.56 -7.47 20.87
N GLY A 121 -4.53 -8.77 21.17
CA GLY A 121 -4.22 -9.36 22.48
C GLY A 121 -4.65 -10.83 22.50
N SER A 122 -4.00 -11.75 23.22
CA SER A 122 -2.93 -11.62 24.23
C SER A 122 -2.05 -12.89 24.24
N ILE A 123 -1.32 -13.15 25.35
CA ILE A 123 -0.53 -14.37 25.67
C ILE A 123 0.89 -14.39 25.05
N THR A 124 2.01 -14.48 25.80
CA THR A 124 2.24 -14.40 27.27
C THR A 124 3.67 -13.91 27.60
N LYS A 125 3.89 -13.42 28.84
CA LYS A 125 5.17 -12.90 29.37
C LYS A 125 6.19 -14.00 29.72
N SER A 126 7.47 -13.80 29.37
CA SER A 126 8.71 -14.24 30.08
C SER A 126 9.94 -13.85 29.23
N GLN A 127 11.11 -13.44 29.73
CA GLN A 127 11.62 -13.10 31.08
C GLN A 127 12.73 -12.02 30.95
N LYS A 128 13.09 -11.36 32.07
CA LYS A 128 14.23 -10.42 32.26
C LYS A 128 15.35 -11.24 32.99
N PRO A 129 16.70 -10.98 32.93
CA PRO A 129 17.28 -9.69 33.32
C PRO A 129 18.73 -9.29 32.89
N LYS A 130 19.20 -8.18 33.49
CA LYS A 130 20.59 -7.66 33.68
C LYS A 130 21.20 -6.81 32.54
N GLN A 131 21.57 -5.54 32.83
CA GLN A 131 22.88 -4.97 33.26
C GLN A 131 23.89 -4.91 32.10
N ALA A 132 24.63 -3.82 31.80
CA ALA A 132 24.74 -2.46 32.37
C ALA A 132 25.07 -1.45 31.20
N GLN A 133 25.70 -0.26 31.29
CA GLN A 133 26.38 0.48 32.38
C GLN A 133 26.29 2.03 32.26
N GLU A 134 27.38 2.76 31.94
CA GLU A 134 27.60 4.19 32.24
C GLU A 134 28.20 5.01 31.05
N SER A 135 28.06 6.35 31.13
CA SER A 135 28.88 7.48 30.58
C SER A 135 29.77 7.32 29.30
N THR A 136 29.97 8.35 28.46
CA THR A 136 30.46 9.71 28.81
C THR A 136 30.27 10.73 27.66
N SER A 137 30.46 12.02 27.96
CA SER A 137 30.74 13.23 27.13
C SER A 137 31.50 13.05 25.78
N GLN A 138 31.57 14.00 24.82
CA GLN A 138 30.95 15.31 24.51
C GLN A 138 31.46 15.82 23.13
N ASP A 139 30.96 16.98 22.68
CA ASP A 139 31.68 18.05 21.95
C ASP A 139 32.03 17.98 20.44
N GLN A 140 31.67 19.10 19.76
CA GLN A 140 32.42 19.83 18.70
C GLN A 140 32.60 19.23 17.30
N GLN A 141 32.72 20.00 16.19
CA GLN A 141 32.13 21.31 15.79
C GLN A 141 32.42 21.57 14.28
N GLN A 142 31.87 22.65 13.70
CA GLN A 142 32.15 23.22 12.34
C GLN A 142 31.68 22.34 11.14
N ALA A 143 30.97 22.87 10.12
CA ALA A 143 31.24 23.94 9.13
C ALA A 143 32.18 23.46 7.99
N THR A 144 32.03 23.85 6.71
CA THR A 144 31.47 25.10 6.14
C THR A 144 30.50 24.89 4.95
N SER A 145 30.16 25.99 4.28
CA SER A 145 29.60 26.15 2.92
C SER A 145 30.48 25.52 1.82
N THR A 146 30.18 25.57 0.50
CA THR A 146 29.50 26.61 -0.31
C THR A 146 29.12 26.05 -1.69
N ASP A 147 28.06 26.61 -2.31
CA ASP A 147 27.79 26.82 -3.76
C ASP A 147 27.97 25.64 -4.77
N GLU A 148 27.45 25.65 -6.00
CA GLU A 148 26.88 26.72 -6.84
C GLU A 148 25.74 26.19 -7.76
N GLU A 149 25.32 26.98 -8.75
CA GLU A 149 24.13 26.76 -9.61
C GLU A 149 24.37 25.79 -10.79
N GLU A 150 23.32 25.18 -11.34
CA GLU A 150 22.79 25.61 -12.65
C GLU A 150 21.36 25.09 -12.92
N THR A 151 20.73 25.58 -14.00
CA THR A 151 19.26 25.58 -14.15
C THR A 151 18.81 25.28 -15.59
N GLN A 152 17.55 24.80 -15.74
CA GLN A 152 16.76 24.85 -17.00
C GLN A 152 17.28 23.90 -18.14
N ASN A 153 16.55 23.57 -19.21
CA ASN A 153 15.18 23.95 -19.64
C ASN A 153 14.57 22.90 -20.62
N LYS A 154 13.24 22.99 -20.84
CA LYS A 154 12.53 22.75 -22.13
C LYS A 154 12.54 21.34 -22.80
N GLU A 155 11.60 20.98 -23.69
CA GLU A 155 10.19 21.40 -23.89
C GLU A 155 9.44 20.29 -24.68
N SER A 156 8.17 20.54 -25.05
CA SER A 156 7.29 19.74 -25.93
C SER A 156 6.65 18.50 -25.29
N LYS A 157 5.31 18.33 -25.28
CA LYS A 157 4.30 18.34 -26.38
C LYS A 157 4.44 17.12 -27.30
N LYS A 158 3.37 16.46 -27.77
CA LYS A 158 1.93 16.47 -27.39
C LYS A 158 1.27 15.32 -28.17
N VAL A 159 0.68 14.33 -27.50
CA VAL A 159 -0.36 13.47 -28.10
C VAL A 159 -1.48 13.30 -27.08
N THR A 160 -2.69 13.68 -27.46
CA THR A 160 -3.92 13.48 -26.70
C THR A 160 -4.60 12.24 -27.26
N ASP A 161 -4.80 11.21 -26.43
CA ASP A 161 -5.71 10.11 -26.72
C ASP A 161 -6.75 10.03 -25.60
N GLN A 162 -7.87 10.72 -25.81
CA GLN A 162 -8.95 10.80 -24.83
C GLN A 162 -9.88 9.59 -24.98
N ARG A 163 -9.47 8.51 -24.32
CA ARG A 163 -10.39 7.52 -23.75
C ARG A 163 -10.15 7.45 -22.25
N GLU A 164 -10.59 8.52 -21.58
CA GLU A 164 -10.73 8.53 -20.14
C GLU A 164 -11.95 7.66 -19.81
N ASP A 165 -11.70 6.38 -19.55
CA ASP A 165 -12.67 5.51 -18.88
C ASP A 165 -13.01 6.20 -17.54
N ASN A 166 -14.22 6.74 -17.42
CA ASN A 166 -14.64 7.57 -16.29
C ASN A 166 -14.52 6.79 -14.97
N ILE A 167 -13.41 6.98 -14.26
CA ILE A 167 -13.15 6.33 -12.96
C ILE A 167 -14.21 6.76 -11.93
N GLU A 168 -14.87 7.91 -12.16
CA GLU A 168 -15.97 8.42 -11.34
C GLU A 168 -17.28 7.61 -11.46
N ASP A 169 -17.54 6.97 -12.61
CA ASP A 169 -18.77 6.20 -12.88
C ASP A 169 -18.71 4.76 -12.31
N LEU A 170 -17.66 4.44 -11.55
CA LEU A 170 -17.23 3.08 -11.23
C LEU A 170 -17.19 2.77 -9.72
N ILE A 171 -17.83 3.61 -8.88
CA ILE A 171 -17.68 3.64 -7.42
C ILE A 171 -19.03 3.82 -6.71
#